data_AF-X1L5F1-F1
#
_entry.id   AF-X1L5F1-F1
#
_cell.length_a   1.000
_cell.length_b   1.000
_cell.length_c   1.000
_cell.angle_alpha   90.00
_cell.angle_beta   90.00
_cell.angle_gamma   90.00
#
_symmetry.space_group_name_H-M   'P 1'
#
loop_
_entity.id
_entity.type
_entity.pdbx_description
1 polymer ?
#
loop_
_entity_poly.entity_id
_entity_poly.type
_entity_poly.pdbx_seq_one_letter_code
_entity_poly.pdbx_strand_id
1 'polypeptide(L)'
;YLTRVDWLMPWCKIHSRLSETKDEELKTADFHYELPAELIAQYPAEKRDASRLIVLHRATGLIEHRRFSDLPGYLSQGDILVLNDTRVFPARLTGKLSSGNDFEVLLLRALENGCWLALVRPARRLKPGRSLEVGNGNLKVTVKNFGGAPGERIVSLETQDGGEAAGLIERYGHVPLPPYINRPDTESDRERYQTVYARAVGAVAAPTAGLHFTCQLLKDKQKAGIRL
;
A
#
# COMPACT_ATOMS: atom_id res chain seq x y z
N TYR A 1 2.50 -26.03 -40.09
CA TYR A 1 3.48 -25.78 -39.03
C TYR A 1 2.78 -24.95 -37.94
N LEU A 2 1.84 -25.47 -37.13
CA LEU A 2 2.01 -26.44 -36.02
C LEU A 2 3.27 -26.08 -35.21
N THR A 3 3.22 -25.64 -33.95
CA THR A 3 2.44 -26.20 -32.82
C THR A 3 2.16 -25.18 -31.69
N ARG A 4 0.98 -25.30 -31.08
CA ARG A 4 0.70 -24.94 -29.69
C ARG A 4 1.66 -25.71 -28.77
N VAL A 5 2.25 -25.05 -27.79
CA VAL A 5 2.95 -25.73 -26.69
C VAL A 5 2.04 -25.66 -25.47
N ASP A 6 1.29 -26.74 -25.28
CA ASP A 6 0.55 -27.05 -24.06
C ASP A 6 1.56 -27.37 -22.95
N TRP A 7 1.66 -26.51 -21.94
CA TRP A 7 2.35 -26.84 -20.69
C TRP A 7 1.41 -27.62 -19.78
N LEU A 8 1.30 -28.93 -20.03
CA LEU A 8 0.80 -29.91 -19.07
C LEU A 8 1.96 -30.36 -18.17
N MET A 9 2.01 -29.87 -16.94
CA MET A 9 2.82 -30.43 -15.86
C MET A 9 1.89 -31.14 -14.85
N PRO A 10 2.08 -32.45 -14.59
CA PRO A 10 1.06 -33.30 -13.97
C PRO A 10 1.29 -33.53 -12.47
N TRP A 11 1.31 -32.50 -11.62
CA TRP A 11 1.43 -32.70 -10.16
C TRP A 11 0.48 -31.78 -9.39
N CYS A 12 -0.81 -32.10 -9.42
CA CYS A 12 -1.75 -31.75 -8.37
C CYS A 12 -2.89 -32.79 -8.35
N LYS A 13 -2.60 -34.01 -7.90
CA LYS A 13 -3.68 -34.90 -7.44
C LYS A 13 -4.10 -34.43 -6.05
N ILE A 14 -4.86 -33.33 -6.02
CA ILE A 14 -5.72 -33.01 -4.89
C ILE A 14 -6.74 -34.15 -4.84
N HIS A 15 -6.53 -35.14 -3.97
CA HIS A 15 -7.59 -36.04 -3.58
C HIS A 15 -8.52 -35.26 -2.64
N SER A 16 -9.33 -34.38 -3.22
CA SER A 16 -10.57 -33.96 -2.60
C SER A 16 -11.67 -34.77 -3.27
N ARG A 17 -12.38 -35.57 -2.46
CA ARG A 17 -13.78 -35.83 -2.76
C ARG A 17 -14.49 -34.48 -2.64
N LEU A 18 -14.37 -33.64 -3.66
CA LEU A 18 -15.34 -32.59 -3.93
C LEU A 18 -16.56 -33.34 -4.46
N SER A 19 -17.40 -33.78 -3.51
CA SER A 19 -18.82 -33.88 -3.80
C SER A 19 -19.23 -32.59 -4.47
N GLU A 20 -19.95 -32.71 -5.59
CA GLU A 20 -20.54 -31.63 -6.37
C GLU A 20 -21.17 -30.54 -5.48
N THR A 21 -20.37 -29.56 -5.07
CA THR A 21 -20.87 -28.31 -4.52
C THR A 21 -20.94 -27.36 -5.69
N LYS A 22 -22.17 -26.99 -6.06
CA LYS A 22 -22.49 -25.85 -6.93
C LYS A 22 -21.49 -24.71 -6.69
N ASP A 23 -21.06 -24.04 -7.75
CA ASP A 23 -20.47 -22.71 -7.67
C ASP A 23 -21.46 -21.80 -6.92
N GLU A 24 -21.33 -21.74 -5.60
CA GLU A 24 -22.04 -20.77 -4.78
C GLU A 24 -21.33 -19.44 -4.98
N GLU A 25 -22.06 -18.49 -5.55
CA GLU A 25 -21.58 -17.12 -5.75
C GLU A 25 -21.27 -16.51 -4.38
N LEU A 26 -19.97 -16.40 -4.07
CA LEU A 26 -19.48 -15.75 -2.85
C LEU A 26 -19.92 -14.29 -2.83
N LYS A 27 -20.60 -13.89 -1.78
CA LYS A 27 -21.05 -12.52 -1.53
C LYS A 27 -20.05 -11.81 -0.63
N THR A 28 -20.02 -10.48 -0.71
CA THR A 28 -19.23 -9.66 0.22
C THR A 28 -19.57 -9.92 1.69
N ALA A 29 -20.82 -10.31 1.97
CA ALA A 29 -21.29 -10.69 3.28
C ALA A 29 -20.60 -11.96 3.85
N ASP A 30 -20.13 -12.88 3.01
CA ASP A 30 -19.48 -14.11 3.45
C ASP A 30 -18.09 -13.87 4.07
N PHE A 31 -17.54 -12.66 3.87
CA PHE A 31 -16.28 -12.20 4.45
C PHE A 31 -16.50 -11.23 5.62
N HIS A 32 -17.75 -11.05 6.07
CA HIS A 32 -18.05 -10.19 7.21
C HIS A 32 -17.61 -10.84 8.52
N TYR A 33 -17.01 -10.04 9.40
CA TYR A 33 -16.71 -10.41 10.78
C TYR A 33 -16.81 -9.18 11.67
N GLU A 34 -17.10 -9.41 12.95
CA GLU A 34 -17.11 -8.34 13.94
C GLU A 34 -15.67 -7.91 14.25
N LEU A 35 -15.35 -6.66 13.94
CA LEU A 35 -14.07 -6.03 14.27
C LEU A 35 -14.33 -4.82 15.19
N PRO A 36 -14.18 -4.99 16.51
CA PRO A 36 -14.24 -3.87 17.45
C PRO A 36 -13.22 -2.78 17.07
N ALA A 37 -13.65 -1.53 17.04
CA ALA A 37 -12.84 -0.41 16.55
C ALA A 37 -11.56 -0.20 17.38
N GLU A 38 -11.62 -0.51 18.67
CA GLU A 38 -10.50 -0.48 19.62
C GLU A 38 -9.39 -1.49 19.29
N LEU A 39 -9.68 -2.53 18.49
CA LEU A 39 -8.67 -3.48 18.02
C LEU A 39 -7.95 -3.02 16.74
N ILE A 40 -8.38 -1.90 16.13
CA ILE A 40 -7.72 -1.29 14.97
C ILE A 40 -6.59 -0.39 15.47
N ALA A 41 -5.36 -0.88 15.34
CA ALA A 41 -4.17 -0.13 15.76
C ALA A 41 -4.04 1.22 15.04
N GLN A 42 -4.05 2.31 15.82
CA GLN A 42 -3.87 3.68 15.32
C GLN A 42 -2.39 4.09 15.23
N TYR A 43 -1.53 3.36 15.95
CA TYR A 43 -0.09 3.53 15.93
C TYR A 43 0.58 2.15 15.84
N PRO A 44 1.69 2.02 15.09
CA PRO A 44 2.48 0.80 15.09
C PRO A 44 3.12 0.55 16.46
N ALA A 45 3.38 -0.71 16.79
CA ALA A 45 4.12 -1.10 18.00
C ALA A 45 5.50 -0.42 18.05
N GLU A 46 5.99 -0.09 19.25
CA GLU A 46 7.27 0.63 19.44
C GLU A 46 8.43 -0.07 18.70
N LYS A 47 8.54 -1.40 18.87
CA LYS A 47 9.43 -2.29 18.12
C LYS A 47 8.65 -3.01 17.02
N ARG A 48 9.18 -3.00 15.78
CA ARG A 48 8.51 -3.54 14.59
C ARG A 48 8.17 -5.03 14.71
N ASP A 49 9.10 -5.81 15.26
CA ASP A 49 9.02 -7.27 15.40
C ASP A 49 8.34 -7.73 16.71
N ALA A 50 7.93 -6.79 17.57
CA ALA A 50 7.17 -7.09 18.78
C ALA A 50 5.67 -7.30 18.51
N SER A 51 5.21 -7.15 17.26
CA SER A 51 3.83 -7.44 16.88
C SER A 51 3.48 -8.91 17.09
N ARG A 52 2.20 -9.17 17.34
CA ARG A 52 1.65 -10.53 17.41
C ARG A 52 1.66 -11.16 16.02
N LEU A 53 1.93 -12.46 15.97
CA LEU A 53 1.87 -13.29 14.77
C LEU A 53 0.89 -14.44 15.02
N ILE A 54 -0.10 -14.60 14.15
CA ILE A 54 -0.95 -15.80 14.11
C ILE A 54 -0.36 -16.74 13.07
N VAL A 55 -0.09 -17.99 13.45
CA VAL A 55 0.37 -19.04 12.54
C VAL A 55 -0.76 -20.04 12.35
N LEU A 56 -1.25 -20.17 11.12
CA LEU A 56 -2.28 -21.14 10.74
C LEU A 56 -1.64 -22.29 9.95
N HIS A 57 -1.65 -23.48 10.53
CA HIS A 57 -1.22 -24.72 9.87
C HIS A 57 -2.34 -25.22 8.95
N ARG A 58 -2.31 -24.83 7.68
CA ARG A 58 -3.37 -25.13 6.69
C ARG A 58 -3.80 -26.60 6.63
N ALA A 59 -2.86 -27.53 6.82
CA ALA A 59 -3.14 -28.97 6.74
C ALA A 59 -3.92 -29.52 7.94
N THR A 60 -3.74 -28.94 9.13
CA THR A 60 -4.31 -29.44 10.39
C THR A 60 -5.36 -28.51 10.98
N GLY A 61 -5.42 -27.26 10.52
CA GLY A 61 -6.23 -26.20 11.12
C GLY A 61 -5.67 -25.67 12.46
N LEU A 62 -4.50 -26.15 12.90
CA LEU A 62 -3.89 -25.68 14.15
C LEU A 62 -3.55 -24.18 14.05
N ILE A 63 -3.93 -23.43 15.08
CA ILE A 63 -3.62 -22.01 15.22
C ILE A 63 -2.65 -21.83 16.38
N GLU A 64 -1.54 -21.17 16.12
CA GLU A 64 -0.58 -20.75 17.15
C GLU A 64 -0.55 -19.22 17.30
N HIS A 65 -0.30 -18.76 18.51
CA HIS A 65 -0.05 -17.35 18.82
C HIS A 65 1.43 -17.16 19.14
N ARG A 66 2.11 -16.36 18.32
CA ARG A 66 3.55 -16.09 18.37
C ARG A 66 3.82 -14.59 18.34
N ARG A 67 5.10 -14.23 18.36
CA ARG A 67 5.57 -12.89 18.00
C ARG A 67 6.19 -12.91 16.61
N PHE A 68 6.20 -11.76 15.94
CA PHE A 68 6.79 -11.66 14.61
C PHE A 68 8.30 -11.96 14.61
N SER A 69 8.98 -11.72 15.73
CA SER A 69 10.36 -12.16 15.98
C SER A 69 10.57 -13.67 15.83
N ASP A 70 9.52 -14.48 16.00
CA ASP A 70 9.60 -15.94 15.92
C ASP A 70 9.50 -16.47 14.48
N LEU A 71 9.15 -15.60 13.51
CA LEU A 71 8.96 -15.96 12.10
C LEU A 71 10.14 -16.76 11.50
N PRO A 72 11.42 -16.48 11.79
CA PRO A 72 12.52 -17.28 11.26
C PRO A 72 12.46 -18.76 11.64
N GLY A 73 11.86 -19.11 12.79
CA GLY A 73 11.69 -20.50 13.22
C GLY A 73 10.68 -21.29 12.39
N TYR A 74 9.89 -20.61 11.55
CA TYR A 74 8.91 -21.22 10.64
C TYR A 74 9.41 -21.33 9.20
N LEU A 75 10.65 -20.92 8.93
CA LEU A 75 11.25 -20.94 7.61
C LEU A 75 12.34 -22.00 7.55
N SER A 76 12.37 -22.75 6.46
CA SER A 76 13.34 -23.81 6.20
C SER A 76 14.42 -23.35 5.22
N GLN A 77 15.57 -24.03 5.26
CA GLN A 77 16.61 -23.82 4.26
C GLN A 77 16.05 -24.09 2.86
N GLY A 78 16.30 -23.16 1.92
CA GLY A 78 15.79 -23.25 0.55
C GLY A 78 14.52 -22.42 0.31
N ASP A 79 13.81 -22.00 1.36
CA ASP A 79 12.67 -21.09 1.26
C ASP A 79 13.08 -19.75 0.63
N ILE A 80 12.12 -19.13 -0.06
CA ILE A 80 12.27 -17.82 -0.70
C ILE A 80 11.25 -16.86 -0.09
N LEU A 81 11.75 -15.76 0.46
CA LEU A 81 10.93 -14.69 1.00
C LEU A 81 10.87 -13.54 -0.01
N VAL A 82 9.78 -13.47 -0.77
CA VAL A 82 9.56 -12.40 -1.74
C VAL A 82 9.12 -11.12 -1.02
N LEU A 83 9.91 -10.06 -1.16
CA LEU A 83 9.68 -8.79 -0.50
C LEU A 83 9.33 -7.70 -1.54
N ASN A 84 8.37 -6.84 -1.19
CA ASN A 84 8.10 -5.62 -1.96
C ASN A 84 8.99 -4.48 -1.47
N ASP A 85 10.02 -4.12 -2.24
CA ASP A 85 11.02 -3.10 -1.89
C ASP A 85 10.66 -1.67 -2.34
N THR A 86 9.40 -1.42 -2.68
CA THR A 86 8.92 -0.09 -3.01
C THR A 86 9.00 0.86 -1.82
N ARG A 87 9.34 2.11 -2.13
CA ARG A 87 9.44 3.23 -1.20
C ARG A 87 8.22 4.14 -1.35
N VAL A 88 7.56 4.38 -0.22
CA VAL A 88 6.46 5.33 -0.08
C VAL A 88 7.02 6.74 -0.15
N PHE A 89 6.38 7.58 -0.95
CA PHE A 89 6.59 9.02 -0.98
C PHE A 89 5.33 9.73 -0.45
N PRO A 90 5.43 10.98 0.04
CA PRO A 90 4.32 11.71 0.62
C PRO A 90 3.34 12.19 -0.46
N ALA A 91 2.57 11.25 -1.01
CA ALA A 91 1.74 11.43 -2.20
C ALA A 91 0.42 12.20 -1.95
N ARG A 92 0.07 12.48 -0.68
CA ARG A 92 -1.18 13.17 -0.32
C ARG A 92 -0.95 14.68 -0.24
N LEU A 93 -1.55 15.41 -1.17
CA LEU A 93 -1.58 16.88 -1.16
C LEU A 93 -2.92 17.36 -0.60
N THR A 94 -2.88 18.35 0.29
CA THR A 94 -4.08 18.90 0.94
C THR A 94 -4.11 20.43 0.84
N GLY A 95 -5.29 21.01 0.99
CA GLY A 95 -5.47 22.45 1.00
C GLY A 95 -6.94 22.85 1.08
N LYS A 96 -7.21 24.13 0.83
CA LYS A 96 -8.58 24.68 0.83
C LYS A 96 -9.00 25.18 -0.53
N LEU A 97 -10.24 24.91 -0.90
CA LEU A 97 -10.90 25.52 -2.05
C LEU A 97 -11.23 26.98 -1.75
N SER A 98 -11.45 27.78 -2.81
CA SER A 98 -11.99 29.14 -2.71
C SER A 98 -13.31 29.23 -1.93
N SER A 99 -14.08 28.15 -1.86
CA SER A 99 -15.31 28.05 -1.06
C SER A 99 -15.06 27.72 0.42
N GLY A 100 -13.81 27.70 0.88
CA GLY A 100 -13.41 27.37 2.26
C GLY A 100 -13.46 25.89 2.62
N ASN A 101 -13.88 25.01 1.71
CA ASN A 101 -13.93 23.57 1.95
C ASN A 101 -12.57 22.92 1.67
N ASP A 102 -12.20 21.90 2.43
CA ASP A 102 -10.94 21.18 2.22
C ASP A 102 -10.96 20.37 0.92
N PHE A 103 -9.77 20.17 0.36
CA PHE A 103 -9.53 19.20 -0.71
C PHE A 103 -8.36 18.28 -0.36
N GLU A 104 -8.39 17.08 -0.94
CA GLU A 104 -7.31 16.10 -0.91
C GLU A 104 -7.05 15.64 -2.35
N VAL A 105 -5.77 15.55 -2.72
CA VAL A 105 -5.29 14.95 -3.97
C VAL A 105 -4.25 13.90 -3.58
N LEU A 106 -4.58 12.62 -3.75
CA LEU A 106 -3.67 11.50 -3.56
C LEU A 106 -3.08 11.11 -4.90
N LEU A 107 -1.80 11.42 -5.13
CA LEU A 107 -1.08 11.03 -6.34
C LEU A 107 -0.93 9.50 -6.39
N LEU A 108 -1.35 8.88 -7.48
CA LEU A 108 -1.35 7.42 -7.67
C LEU A 108 -0.16 6.95 -8.50
N ARG A 109 0.01 7.51 -9.70
CA ARG A 109 1.14 7.21 -10.60
C ARG A 109 1.46 8.41 -11.47
N ALA A 110 2.74 8.58 -11.80
CA ALA A 110 3.16 9.52 -12.83
C ALA A 110 2.71 9.04 -14.22
N LEU A 111 2.29 9.98 -15.05
CA LEU A 111 1.96 9.82 -16.46
C LEU A 111 2.95 10.66 -17.28
N GLU A 112 2.83 10.59 -18.61
CA GLU A 112 3.62 11.42 -19.52
C GLU A 112 3.38 12.92 -19.30
N ASN A 113 4.33 13.75 -19.77
CA ASN A 113 4.22 15.21 -19.78
C ASN A 113 3.97 15.86 -18.41
N GLY A 114 4.54 15.28 -17.35
CA GLY A 114 4.41 15.82 -15.98
C GLY A 114 3.00 15.70 -15.39
N CYS A 115 2.14 14.89 -16.01
CA CYS A 115 0.82 14.58 -15.48
C CYS A 115 0.87 13.42 -14.49
N TRP A 116 -0.17 13.31 -13.68
CA TRP A 116 -0.34 12.26 -12.68
C TRP A 116 -1.77 11.76 -12.71
N LEU A 117 -1.94 10.45 -12.53
CA LEU A 117 -3.22 9.89 -12.10
C LEU A 117 -3.33 10.13 -10.59
N ALA A 118 -4.46 10.65 -10.13
CA ALA A 118 -4.69 10.95 -8.72
C ALA A 118 -6.12 10.59 -8.29
N LEU A 119 -6.29 10.18 -7.04
CA LEU A 119 -7.60 10.10 -6.39
C LEU A 119 -7.87 11.43 -5.68
N VAL A 120 -9.04 12.02 -5.90
CA VAL A 120 -9.34 13.36 -5.35
C VAL A 120 -10.59 13.39 -4.49
N ARG A 121 -10.58 14.25 -3.46
CA ARG A 121 -11.73 14.55 -2.61
C ARG A 121 -11.88 16.06 -2.42
N PRO A 122 -13.09 16.63 -2.46
CA PRO A 122 -14.35 16.02 -2.92
C PRO A 122 -14.40 15.94 -4.46
N ALA A 123 -14.49 14.72 -5.00
CA ALA A 123 -14.44 14.46 -6.44
C ALA A 123 -15.46 15.25 -7.27
N ARG A 124 -16.68 15.45 -6.76
CA ARG A 124 -17.76 16.16 -7.46
C ARG A 124 -17.41 17.62 -7.79
N ARG A 125 -16.54 18.26 -6.99
CA ARG A 125 -16.16 19.67 -7.14
C ARG A 125 -14.89 19.86 -7.97
N LEU A 126 -14.07 18.83 -8.10
CA LEU A 126 -12.79 18.86 -8.79
C LEU A 126 -12.96 18.41 -10.24
N LYS A 127 -13.49 19.31 -11.08
CA LYS A 127 -13.70 19.09 -12.52
C LYS A 127 -12.49 19.58 -13.35
N PRO A 128 -12.33 19.13 -14.61
CA PRO A 128 -11.31 19.65 -15.52
C PRO A 128 -11.29 21.19 -15.58
N GLY A 129 -10.09 21.76 -15.64
CA GLY A 129 -9.84 23.21 -15.59
C GLY A 129 -9.71 23.78 -14.18
N ARG A 130 -10.10 23.04 -13.13
CA ARG A 130 -9.95 23.50 -11.75
C ARG A 130 -8.47 23.52 -11.35
N SER A 131 -8.02 24.66 -10.83
CA SER A 131 -6.70 24.82 -10.21
C SER A 131 -6.83 24.78 -8.68
N LEU A 132 -5.86 24.17 -8.02
CA LEU A 132 -5.73 24.03 -6.57
C LEU A 132 -4.33 24.47 -6.15
N GLU A 133 -4.23 25.09 -4.98
CA GLU A 133 -2.98 25.60 -4.44
C GLU A 133 -2.59 24.83 -3.18
N VAL A 134 -1.33 24.40 -3.12
CA VAL A 134 -0.74 23.64 -2.01
C VAL A 134 0.49 24.39 -1.51
N GLY A 135 0.71 24.39 -0.20
CA GLY A 135 1.88 25.02 0.42
C GLY A 135 1.94 26.53 0.17
N ASN A 136 0.83 27.25 0.34
CA ASN A 136 0.72 28.70 0.09
C ASN A 136 1.02 29.12 -1.36
N GLY A 137 0.59 28.30 -2.33
CA GLY A 137 0.72 28.61 -3.76
C GLY A 137 2.04 28.20 -4.40
N ASN A 138 2.99 27.65 -3.62
CA ASN A 138 4.26 27.15 -4.14
C ASN A 138 4.07 25.99 -5.13
N LEU A 139 3.04 25.17 -4.92
CA LEU A 139 2.67 24.06 -5.80
C LEU A 139 1.23 24.24 -6.27
N LYS A 140 1.05 24.34 -7.59
CA LYS A 140 -0.26 24.41 -8.24
C LYS A 140 -0.61 23.06 -8.85
N VAL A 141 -1.78 22.54 -8.47
CA VAL A 141 -2.35 21.29 -9.01
C VAL A 141 -3.51 21.64 -9.93
N THR A 142 -3.41 21.31 -11.21
CA THR A 142 -4.48 21.58 -12.18
C THR A 142 -5.13 20.29 -12.64
N VAL A 143 -6.45 20.18 -12.49
CA VAL A 143 -7.22 19.05 -13.01
C VAL A 143 -7.29 19.16 -14.53
N LYS A 144 -6.67 18.23 -15.24
CA LYS A 144 -6.67 18.20 -16.72
C LYS A 144 -7.82 17.37 -17.26
N ASN A 145 -8.11 16.21 -16.66
CA ASN A 145 -9.21 15.35 -17.11
C ASN A 145 -9.75 14.43 -15.99
N PHE A 146 -10.82 13.71 -16.29
CA PHE A 146 -11.28 12.57 -15.50
C PHE A 146 -10.34 11.36 -15.69
N GLY A 147 -10.21 10.53 -14.65
CA GLY A 147 -9.56 9.22 -14.73
C GLY A 147 -10.52 8.11 -15.15
N GLY A 148 -10.11 6.85 -14.95
CA GLY A 148 -10.87 5.67 -15.36
C GLY A 148 -11.91 5.20 -14.33
N ALA A 149 -11.71 5.54 -13.07
CA ALA A 149 -12.60 5.14 -11.98
C ALA A 149 -13.22 6.34 -11.24
N PRO A 150 -14.32 6.13 -10.48
CA PRO A 150 -14.91 7.15 -9.63
C PRO A 150 -13.88 7.80 -8.69
N GLY A 151 -13.85 9.13 -8.68
CA GLY A 151 -12.90 9.89 -7.87
C GLY A 151 -11.53 10.09 -8.50
N GLU A 152 -11.18 9.39 -9.58
CA GLU A 152 -9.89 9.57 -10.25
C GLU A 152 -9.87 10.79 -11.15
N ARG A 153 -8.73 11.49 -11.18
CA ARG A 153 -8.43 12.61 -12.06
C ARG A 153 -7.04 12.47 -12.65
N ILE A 154 -6.87 13.02 -13.84
CA ILE A 154 -5.56 13.34 -14.39
C ILE A 154 -5.25 14.79 -13.98
N VAL A 155 -4.13 14.98 -13.27
CA VAL A 155 -3.70 16.29 -12.78
C VAL A 155 -2.30 16.63 -13.29
N SER A 156 -2.02 17.90 -13.53
CA SER A 156 -0.65 18.39 -13.70
C SER A 156 -0.19 19.12 -12.45
N LEU A 157 1.12 19.10 -12.22
CA LEU A 157 1.78 19.79 -11.12
C LEU A 157 2.70 20.86 -11.71
N GLU A 158 2.52 22.10 -11.27
CA GLU A 158 3.31 23.25 -11.69
C GLU A 158 3.88 23.92 -10.43
N THR A 159 5.19 24.16 -10.38
CA THR A 159 5.83 24.88 -9.29
C THR A 159 5.87 26.37 -9.61
N GLN A 160 5.88 27.22 -8.58
CA GLN A 160 5.93 28.68 -8.76
C GLN A 160 7.24 29.14 -9.42
N ASP A 161 8.34 28.43 -9.17
CA ASP A 161 9.69 28.73 -9.68
C ASP A 161 10.02 28.02 -11.01
N GLY A 162 9.11 27.22 -11.56
CA GLY A 162 9.33 26.43 -12.77
C GLY A 162 10.25 25.21 -12.61
N GLY A 163 10.67 24.89 -11.37
CA GLY A 163 11.44 23.69 -11.04
C GLY A 163 10.63 22.38 -11.04
N GLU A 164 11.27 21.30 -10.60
CA GLU A 164 10.65 19.97 -10.52
C GLU A 164 9.68 19.85 -9.33
N ALA A 165 8.47 19.35 -9.59
CA ALA A 165 7.45 19.18 -8.55
C ALA A 165 7.85 18.16 -7.46
N ALA A 166 8.78 17.24 -7.74
CA ALA A 166 9.20 16.19 -6.80
C ALA A 166 9.66 16.76 -5.44
N GLY A 167 10.47 17.82 -5.44
CA GLY A 167 10.94 18.46 -4.20
C GLY A 167 9.81 19.11 -3.40
N LEU A 168 8.80 19.66 -4.08
CA LEU A 168 7.64 20.26 -3.41
C LEU A 168 6.64 19.20 -2.91
N ILE A 169 6.51 18.07 -3.61
CA ILE A 169 5.74 16.91 -3.11
C ILE A 169 6.38 16.41 -1.82
N GLU A 170 7.70 16.23 -1.78
CA GLU A 170 8.39 15.77 -0.57
C GLU A 170 8.17 16.73 0.62
N ARG A 171 8.21 18.03 0.34
CA ARG A 171 8.08 19.10 1.34
C ARG A 171 6.65 19.30 1.85
N TYR A 172 5.67 19.37 0.95
CA TYR A 172 4.29 19.75 1.27
C TYR A 172 3.31 18.58 1.25
N GLY A 173 3.72 17.44 0.72
CA GLY A 173 2.93 16.23 0.76
C GLY A 173 2.90 15.63 2.15
N HIS A 174 1.87 14.83 2.37
CA HIS A 174 1.63 14.06 3.58
C HIS A 174 1.77 12.57 3.29
N VAL A 175 2.17 11.81 4.30
CA VAL A 175 2.16 10.35 4.23
C VAL A 175 0.70 9.89 4.09
N PRO A 176 0.36 9.13 3.04
CA PRO A 176 -1.01 8.69 2.79
C PRO A 176 -1.39 7.53 3.71
N LEU A 177 -1.58 7.81 5.00
CA LEU A 177 -2.05 6.82 5.97
C LEU A 177 -3.40 6.21 5.51
N PRO A 178 -3.59 4.89 5.70
CA PRO A 178 -4.85 4.22 5.36
C PRO A 178 -6.05 4.85 6.06
N PRO A 179 -7.26 4.79 5.46
CA PRO A 179 -8.43 5.52 5.96
C PRO A 179 -8.94 5.05 7.33
N TYR A 180 -8.52 3.90 7.81
CA TYR A 180 -8.86 3.38 9.16
C TYR A 180 -7.93 3.91 10.26
N ILE A 181 -6.86 4.63 9.91
CA ILE A 181 -6.00 5.37 10.84
C ILE A 181 -6.54 6.80 10.94
N ASN A 182 -7.27 7.09 12.02
CA ASN A 182 -8.03 8.32 12.20
C ASN A 182 -7.20 9.40 12.91
N ARG A 183 -6.05 9.74 12.33
CA ARG A 183 -5.17 10.81 12.80
C ARG A 183 -4.35 11.42 11.67
N PRO A 184 -3.85 12.65 11.83
CA PRO A 184 -2.82 13.19 10.95
C PRO A 184 -1.54 12.34 10.96
N ASP A 185 -0.79 12.41 9.86
CA ASP A 185 0.56 11.87 9.81
C ASP A 185 1.52 12.72 10.65
N THR A 186 2.59 12.09 11.09
CA THR A 186 3.66 12.68 11.90
C THR A 186 5.00 12.45 11.23
N GLU A 187 6.05 13.13 11.70
CA GLU A 187 7.41 12.86 11.21
C GLU A 187 7.82 11.40 11.39
N SER A 188 7.38 10.78 12.50
CA SER A 188 7.61 9.36 12.73
C SER A 188 6.98 8.49 11.64
N ASP A 189 5.83 8.88 11.07
CA ASP A 189 5.21 8.13 9.98
C ASP A 189 6.03 8.19 8.69
N ARG A 190 6.72 9.31 8.40
CA ARG A 190 7.62 9.41 7.23
C ARG A 190 8.73 8.37 7.27
N GLU A 191 9.24 8.09 8.46
CA GLU A 191 10.27 7.07 8.68
C GLU A 191 9.69 5.66 8.82
N ARG A 192 8.58 5.53 9.55
CA ARG A 192 8.04 4.25 10.04
C ARG A 192 7.09 3.59 9.07
N TYR A 193 6.36 4.37 8.27
CA TYR A 193 5.44 3.90 7.23
C TYR A 193 6.20 3.49 5.96
N GLN A 194 7.23 2.69 6.19
CA GLN A 194 8.22 2.21 5.22
C GLN A 194 8.79 0.89 5.75
N THR A 195 9.06 -0.05 4.84
CA THR A 195 9.85 -1.24 5.18
C THR A 195 11.32 -0.87 5.32
N VAL A 196 12.06 -1.64 6.13
CA VAL A 196 13.50 -1.41 6.36
C VAL A 196 14.39 -1.72 5.14
N TYR A 197 13.80 -2.29 4.08
CA TYR A 197 14.44 -2.65 2.82
C TYR A 197 13.89 -1.86 1.63
N ALA A 198 13.08 -0.82 1.87
CA ALA A 198 12.54 0.02 0.80
C ALA A 198 13.64 0.80 0.07
N ARG A 199 13.65 0.72 -1.27
CA ARG A 199 14.67 1.32 -2.15
C ARG A 199 14.04 2.12 -3.28
N ALA A 200 13.15 1.51 -4.05
CA ALA A 200 12.62 2.10 -5.28
C ALA A 200 11.41 2.99 -5.00
N VAL A 201 11.52 4.30 -5.21
CA VAL A 201 10.37 5.22 -5.06
C VAL A 201 9.29 4.86 -6.07
N GLY A 202 8.05 4.73 -5.61
CA GLY A 202 6.92 4.44 -6.51
C GLY A 202 5.66 3.94 -5.84
N ALA A 203 5.65 3.77 -4.52
CA ALA A 203 4.47 3.34 -3.79
C ALA A 203 3.73 4.53 -3.17
N VAL A 204 2.40 4.42 -3.19
CA VAL A 204 1.49 5.33 -2.49
C VAL A 204 1.03 4.72 -1.18
N ALA A 205 1.24 3.43 -0.97
CA ALA A 205 0.95 2.76 0.29
C ALA A 205 2.09 1.80 0.62
N ALA A 206 2.47 1.74 1.89
CA ALA A 206 3.49 0.81 2.31
C ALA A 206 2.97 -0.64 2.19
N PRO A 207 3.82 -1.61 1.81
CA PRO A 207 3.48 -3.02 1.97
C PRO A 207 3.40 -3.34 3.46
N THR A 208 2.18 -3.33 4.00
CA THR A 208 1.90 -3.26 5.44
C THR A 208 2.43 -4.46 6.22
N ALA A 209 2.32 -5.67 5.66
CA ALA A 209 2.91 -6.87 6.27
C ALA A 209 4.45 -6.79 6.37
N GLY A 210 5.08 -6.05 5.45
CA GLY A 210 6.52 -5.82 5.44
C GLY A 210 7.01 -4.91 6.57
N LEU A 211 6.13 -4.12 7.19
CA LEU A 211 6.50 -3.13 8.21
C LEU A 211 7.00 -3.74 9.51
N HIS A 212 6.73 -5.04 9.74
CA HIS A 212 7.14 -5.78 10.92
C HIS A 212 8.60 -6.26 10.88
N PHE A 213 9.23 -6.25 9.70
CA PHE A 213 10.62 -6.65 9.56
C PHE A 213 11.56 -5.63 10.19
N THR A 214 12.58 -6.14 10.89
CA THR A 214 13.74 -5.37 11.34
C THR A 214 14.97 -5.76 10.52
N CYS A 215 15.97 -4.88 10.47
CA CYS A 215 17.26 -5.19 9.84
C CYS A 215 17.91 -6.43 10.48
N GLN A 216 17.72 -6.61 11.80
CA GLN A 216 18.22 -7.76 12.53
C GLN A 216 17.56 -9.06 12.05
N LEU A 217 16.21 -9.08 11.98
CA LEU A 217 15.46 -10.25 11.54
C LEU A 217 15.83 -10.69 10.11
N LEU A 218 16.06 -9.74 9.21
CA LEU A 218 16.48 -10.03 7.83
C LEU A 218 17.89 -10.63 7.78
N LYS A 219 18.82 -10.14 8.61
CA LYS A 219 20.17 -10.71 8.72
C LYS A 219 20.16 -12.12 9.29
N ASP A 220 19.34 -12.38 10.31
CA ASP A 220 19.25 -13.70 10.94
C ASP A 220 18.67 -14.76 9.98
N LYS A 221 17.75 -14.36 9.09
CA LYS A 221 17.24 -15.23 8.03
C LYS A 221 18.29 -15.61 6.99
N GLN A 222 19.11 -14.65 6.55
CA GLN A 222 20.17 -14.93 5.59
C GLN A 222 21.18 -15.96 6.14
N LYS A 223 21.49 -15.89 7.44
CA LYS A 223 22.35 -16.88 8.11
C LYS A 223 21.74 -18.28 8.14
N ALA A 224 20.41 -18.39 8.16
CA ALA A 224 19.68 -19.65 8.13
C ALA A 224 19.51 -20.23 6.70
N GLY A 225 20.12 -19.61 5.68
CA GLY A 225 20.07 -20.09 4.29
C GLY A 225 18.77 -19.77 3.56
N ILE A 226 18.00 -18.80 4.06
CA ILE A 226 16.76 -18.31 3.43
C ILE A 226 17.12 -17.23 2.41
N ARG A 227 16.57 -17.32 1.19
CA ARG A 227 16.81 -16.35 0.11
C ARG A 227 15.78 -15.21 0.15
N LEU A 228 16.22 -14.01 -0.23
CA LEU A 228 15.39 -12.81 -0.43
C LEU A 228 15.19 -12.56 -1.92
#